data_AF-A0ABD2QW49-F1
#
_entry.id   AF-A0ABD2QW49-F1
#
_cell.length_a   1.000
_cell.length_b   1.000
_cell.length_c   1.000
_cell.angle_alpha   90.00
_cell.angle_beta   90.00
_cell.angle_gamma   90.00
#
_symmetry.space_group_name_H-M   'P 1'
#
loop_
_entity.id
_entity.type
_entity.pdbx_description
1 polymer ?
#
loop_
_entity_poly.entity_id
_entity_poly.type
_entity_poly.pdbx_seq_one_letter_code
_entity_poly.pdbx_strand_id
1 'polypeptide(L)'
;MALDPTAFKTIVPSRYITFTIPNLLLHLHHFNSSQLRIAVLDSPVPSESIQIAAMLVPIGRESDWYFSTEQGHLQLILNFPQLSRLVLIGNSSNSTNPTSYNPLLCTDGVAGVADFSVVEENLMTLLIELIPRSAFCRTGNGLCEIPFLSYEDEVVRSLVLDRCVGEFVGEMLIEDVELELEDGGGREFRRRLRFKRMPNLVQTQIKIRPKNVDFVNMEEVEFEIVDDGVLVHPYLTPMVAGLSVIRSFLDAKIGNGIKPKALCLGVGGGALLGFLSSQLGLQVLGIEADNVVLEVARRYFGLERGSSIHLCVGDALDMIEKFATQVESDGFRGYVLENGEHLNDFDGKFDVIMIDLDATDSNIGMSAPPLAFFHKSALLAIRTLLSKDGVVIINVIPSNQTSYKLVITEFKQVFTELYEIDVGNEDNFVLIASASKVGHVSVHRQSKFLKKLKQVSGSFLDSIRLI
;
A
#
# COMPACT_ATOMS: atom_id res chain seq x y z
N MET A 1 28.23 17.70 15.45
CA MET A 1 29.61 17.46 14.98
C MET A 1 29.91 18.49 13.90
N ALA A 2 31.12 19.04 13.84
CA ALA A 2 31.53 19.85 12.71
C ALA A 2 31.63 18.94 11.48
N LEU A 3 30.97 19.33 10.39
CA LEU A 3 30.95 18.55 9.16
C LEU A 3 32.29 18.73 8.44
N ASP A 4 32.98 17.65 8.09
CA ASP A 4 34.23 17.72 7.33
C ASP A 4 33.92 18.05 5.86
N PRO A 5 34.32 19.22 5.33
CA PRO A 5 34.06 19.59 3.93
C PRO A 5 34.72 18.64 2.92
N THR A 6 35.70 17.83 3.34
CA THR A 6 36.31 16.84 2.45
C THR A 6 35.40 15.64 2.15
N ALA A 7 34.35 15.42 2.96
CA ALA A 7 33.44 14.29 2.83
C ALA A 7 32.74 14.22 1.46
N PHE A 8 32.48 15.35 0.83
CA PHE A 8 31.77 15.42 -0.46
C PHE A 8 32.68 15.35 -1.69
N LYS A 9 34.01 15.35 -1.52
CA LYS A 9 34.96 15.44 -2.65
C LYS A 9 35.02 14.18 -3.52
N THR A 10 34.47 13.07 -3.06
CA THR A 10 34.40 11.77 -3.75
C THR A 10 32.97 11.26 -3.79
N ILE A 11 32.65 10.33 -4.67
CA ILE A 11 31.43 9.51 -4.59
C ILE A 11 31.77 8.24 -3.80
N VAL A 12 30.95 7.88 -2.82
CA VAL A 12 31.04 6.61 -2.08
C VAL A 12 29.70 5.91 -2.17
N PRO A 13 29.62 4.68 -2.69
CA PRO A 13 28.34 3.97 -2.83
C PRO A 13 27.54 3.95 -1.54
N SER A 14 26.24 4.24 -1.64
CA SER A 14 25.30 4.27 -0.51
C SER A 14 25.64 5.27 0.59
N ARG A 15 26.48 6.28 0.34
CA ARG A 15 26.72 7.34 1.33
C ARG A 15 25.42 8.11 1.56
N TYR A 16 25.08 8.29 2.83
CA TYR A 16 24.06 9.23 3.29
C TYR A 16 24.64 10.21 4.31
N ILE A 17 24.53 11.51 4.03
CA ILE A 17 24.93 12.56 4.96
C ILE A 17 23.82 13.60 5.03
N THR A 18 23.35 13.90 6.23
CA THR A 18 22.36 14.97 6.46
C THR A 18 22.90 16.04 7.40
N PHE A 19 22.61 17.30 7.13
CA PHE A 19 22.97 18.41 8.00
C PHE A 19 22.03 19.59 7.82
N THR A 20 22.12 20.58 8.71
CA THR A 20 21.35 21.82 8.63
C THR A 20 22.25 23.03 8.45
N ILE A 21 21.76 24.02 7.71
CA ILE A 21 22.42 25.31 7.51
C ILE A 21 21.45 26.45 7.81
N PRO A 22 21.92 27.65 8.22
CA PRO A 22 21.06 28.82 8.30
C PRO A 22 20.40 29.14 6.95
N ASN A 23 19.10 29.44 6.95
CA ASN A 23 18.38 29.81 5.75
C ASN A 23 18.58 31.30 5.44
N LEU A 24 19.45 31.61 4.49
CA LEU A 24 19.66 32.99 4.02
C LEU A 24 18.62 33.45 2.99
N LEU A 25 17.76 32.53 2.53
CA LEU A 25 16.77 32.72 1.45
C LEU A 25 15.35 32.95 1.98
N LEU A 26 15.18 33.19 3.28
CA LEU A 26 13.88 33.50 3.91
C LEU A 26 13.14 34.65 3.21
N HIS A 27 13.87 35.61 2.67
CA HIS A 27 13.32 36.78 1.97
C HIS A 27 12.70 36.44 0.60
N LEU A 28 13.03 35.28 0.01
CA LEU A 28 12.48 34.83 -1.26
C LEU A 28 11.13 34.12 -1.10
N HIS A 29 10.66 33.93 0.14
CA HIS A 29 9.40 33.27 0.50
C HIS A 29 9.22 31.83 -0.04
N HIS A 30 10.29 31.23 -0.58
CA HIS A 30 10.31 29.84 -1.05
C HIS A 30 10.53 28.83 0.10
N PHE A 31 11.19 29.26 1.18
CA PHE A 31 11.43 28.46 2.37
C PHE A 31 10.86 29.20 3.58
N ASN A 32 10.24 28.48 4.52
CA ASN A 32 9.56 29.05 5.68
C ASN A 32 10.25 28.74 7.02
N SER A 33 11.38 28.02 7.01
CA SER A 33 12.16 27.69 8.20
C SER A 33 13.45 28.51 8.28
N SER A 34 13.86 28.85 9.52
CA SER A 34 15.12 29.55 9.80
C SER A 34 16.38 28.74 9.45
N GLN A 35 16.22 27.43 9.24
CA GLN A 35 17.27 26.51 8.83
C GLN A 35 16.81 25.67 7.66
N LEU A 36 17.72 25.37 6.73
CA LEU A 36 17.52 24.39 5.67
C LEU A 36 18.14 23.06 6.07
N ARG A 37 17.43 21.96 5.82
CA ARG A 37 17.97 20.61 5.87
C ARG A 37 18.54 20.27 4.49
N ILE A 38 19.78 19.79 4.49
CA ILE A 38 20.48 19.28 3.31
C ILE A 38 20.69 17.78 3.53
N ALA A 39 20.29 16.98 2.55
CA ALA A 39 20.61 15.56 2.50
C ALA A 39 21.39 15.26 1.23
N VAL A 40 22.56 14.65 1.38
CA VAL A 40 23.43 14.24 0.27
C VAL A 40 23.46 12.73 0.23
N LEU A 41 23.00 12.17 -0.88
CA LEU A 41 22.94 10.74 -1.12
C LEU A 41 23.79 10.38 -2.34
N ASP A 42 24.66 9.39 -2.20
CA ASP A 42 25.40 8.81 -3.33
C ASP A 42 24.73 7.49 -3.75
N SER A 43 24.60 7.28 -5.06
CA SER A 43 23.92 6.10 -5.60
C SER A 43 24.64 4.81 -5.18
N PRO A 44 23.90 3.73 -4.82
CA PRO A 44 24.50 2.42 -4.61
C PRO A 44 25.03 1.82 -5.92
N VAL A 45 24.52 2.28 -7.06
CA VAL A 45 24.91 1.79 -8.38
C VAL A 45 26.02 2.69 -8.94
N PRO A 46 27.23 2.15 -9.20
CA PRO A 46 28.30 2.93 -9.79
C PRO A 46 27.94 3.32 -11.24
N SER A 47 28.21 4.58 -11.60
CA SER A 47 28.03 5.11 -12.95
C SER A 47 29.38 5.45 -13.60
N GLU A 48 29.50 5.23 -14.91
CA GLU A 48 30.71 5.55 -15.69
C GLU A 48 30.95 7.08 -15.81
N SER A 49 29.86 7.84 -15.78
CA SER A 49 29.85 9.31 -15.78
C SER A 49 29.21 9.82 -14.51
N ILE A 50 29.93 10.65 -13.76
CA ILE A 50 29.39 11.26 -12.55
C ILE A 50 28.35 12.30 -12.94
N GLN A 51 27.10 12.03 -12.58
CA GLN A 51 25.99 12.95 -12.73
C GLN A 51 25.43 13.30 -11.35
N ILE A 52 25.07 14.57 -11.18
CA ILE A 52 24.63 15.13 -9.90
C ILE A 52 23.36 15.89 -10.18
N ALA A 53 22.39 15.78 -9.28
CA ALA A 53 21.19 16.59 -9.33
C ALA A 53 20.86 17.13 -7.94
N ALA A 54 20.12 18.24 -7.92
CA ALA A 54 19.49 18.76 -6.72
C ALA A 54 17.97 18.54 -6.79
N MET A 55 17.31 18.50 -5.65
CA MET A 55 15.85 18.46 -5.56
C MET A 55 15.42 19.37 -4.42
N LEU A 56 14.48 20.27 -4.71
CA LEU A 56 13.83 21.07 -3.67
C LEU A 56 12.66 20.28 -3.11
N VAL A 57 12.62 20.13 -1.80
CA VAL A 57 11.49 19.48 -1.13
C VAL A 57 10.29 20.40 -1.22
N PRO A 58 9.13 19.93 -1.74
CA PRO A 58 7.93 20.76 -1.80
C PRO A 58 7.53 21.24 -0.41
N ILE A 59 7.15 22.51 -0.31
CA ILE A 59 6.74 23.13 0.96
C ILE A 59 5.53 22.37 1.52
N GLY A 60 5.60 21.99 2.79
CA GLY A 60 4.57 21.21 3.48
C GLY A 60 4.72 19.69 3.36
N ARG A 61 5.64 19.22 2.50
CA ARG A 61 5.95 17.79 2.33
C ARG A 61 7.25 17.38 3.03
N GLU A 62 7.87 18.24 3.84
CA GLU A 62 9.16 17.95 4.48
C GLU A 62 9.13 16.77 5.45
N SER A 63 7.93 16.43 5.95
CA SER A 63 7.68 15.25 6.78
C SER A 63 7.29 14.00 5.99
N ASP A 64 7.03 14.11 4.68
CA ASP A 64 6.68 12.95 3.86
C ASP A 64 7.85 11.97 3.85
N TRP A 65 7.54 10.68 3.77
CA TRP A 65 8.55 9.64 3.86
C TRP A 65 9.65 9.78 2.80
N TYR A 66 9.28 10.12 1.56
CA TYR A 66 10.20 10.34 0.43
C TYR A 66 11.27 11.40 0.75
N PHE A 67 10.90 12.46 1.48
CA PHE A 67 11.77 13.62 1.71
C PHE A 67 12.37 13.65 3.12
N SER A 68 11.86 12.85 4.05
CA SER A 68 12.28 12.89 5.46
C SER A 68 13.22 11.75 5.86
N THR A 69 13.24 10.63 5.12
CA THR A 69 13.95 9.40 5.50
C THR A 69 15.08 9.03 4.52
N GLU A 70 16.07 8.27 5.01
CA GLU A 70 17.17 7.75 4.18
C GLU A 70 16.65 6.83 3.08
N GLN A 71 15.74 5.91 3.42
CA GLN A 71 15.15 4.98 2.47
C GLN A 71 14.31 5.70 1.40
N GLY A 72 13.63 6.80 1.77
CA GLY A 72 12.92 7.65 0.82
C GLY A 72 13.83 8.35 -0.16
N HIS A 73 14.94 8.91 0.34
CA HIS A 73 15.97 9.48 -0.50
C HIS A 73 16.59 8.42 -1.43
N LEU A 74 16.80 7.21 -0.93
CA LEU A 74 17.29 6.08 -1.73
C LEU A 74 16.33 5.73 -2.87
N GLN A 75 15.02 5.68 -2.61
CA GLN A 75 14.04 5.44 -3.66
C GLN A 75 14.04 6.55 -4.71
N LEU A 76 14.16 7.82 -4.29
CA LEU A 76 14.24 8.95 -5.20
C LEU A 76 15.46 8.86 -6.13
N ILE A 77 16.67 8.55 -5.62
CA ILE A 77 17.85 8.44 -6.49
C ILE A 77 17.77 7.24 -7.43
N LEU A 78 17.17 6.12 -6.99
CA LEU A 78 17.06 4.90 -7.79
C LEU A 78 16.11 5.07 -8.99
N ASN A 79 15.18 6.01 -8.94
CA ASN A 79 14.36 6.40 -10.10
C ASN A 79 15.18 7.06 -11.23
N PHE A 80 16.43 7.43 -10.97
CA PHE A 80 17.34 8.01 -11.96
C PHE A 80 18.66 7.21 -11.99
N PRO A 81 18.70 6.05 -12.67
CA PRO A 81 19.84 5.12 -12.65
C PRO A 81 21.20 5.73 -13.03
N GLN A 82 21.17 6.82 -13.80
CA GLN A 82 22.34 7.56 -14.27
C GLN A 82 22.94 8.51 -13.21
N LEU A 83 22.17 8.89 -12.18
CA LEU A 83 22.63 9.79 -11.12
C LEU A 83 23.63 9.09 -10.19
N SER A 84 24.72 9.78 -9.93
CA SER A 84 25.73 9.37 -8.95
C SER A 84 25.52 10.02 -7.59
N ARG A 85 24.93 11.22 -7.55
CA ARG A 85 24.61 11.96 -6.32
C ARG A 85 23.30 12.73 -6.46
N LEU A 86 22.48 12.65 -5.42
CA LEU A 86 21.29 13.48 -5.24
C LEU A 86 21.46 14.36 -4.00
N VAL A 87 21.19 15.65 -4.14
CA VAL A 87 21.14 16.60 -3.02
C VAL A 87 19.70 17.07 -2.81
N LEU A 88 19.11 16.74 -1.67
CA LEU A 88 17.79 17.26 -1.30
C LEU A 88 17.94 18.47 -0.38
N ILE A 89 17.15 19.50 -0.67
CA ILE A 89 17.15 20.78 0.05
C ILE A 89 15.72 21.10 0.46
N GLY A 90 15.46 21.23 1.75
CA GLY A 90 14.12 21.53 2.26
C GLY A 90 14.16 22.31 3.56
N ASN A 91 13.00 22.74 4.03
CA ASN A 91 12.89 23.35 5.36
C ASN A 91 13.35 22.35 6.43
N SER A 92 14.14 22.82 7.40
CA SER A 92 14.40 22.04 8.60
C SER A 92 13.11 21.98 9.40
N SER A 93 12.43 20.83 9.38
CA SER A 93 11.30 20.58 10.27
C SER A 93 11.82 20.17 11.65
N ASN A 94 11.32 20.84 12.69
CA ASN A 94 11.54 20.42 14.08
C ASN A 94 10.65 19.21 14.48
N SER A 95 9.76 18.79 13.60
CA SER A 95 8.71 17.82 13.86
C SER A 95 8.90 16.60 12.97
N THR A 96 9.07 15.42 13.57
CA THR A 96 9.19 14.13 12.86
C THR A 96 7.83 13.58 12.39
N ASN A 97 6.83 14.45 12.37
CA ASN A 97 5.42 14.12 12.43
C ASN A 97 4.77 14.53 11.09
N PRO A 98 4.12 13.61 10.33
CA PRO A 98 3.48 13.91 9.05
C PRO A 98 2.51 15.11 9.05
N THR A 99 2.80 16.18 8.32
CA THR A 99 1.92 17.34 8.22
C THR A 99 0.97 17.23 7.03
N SER A 100 -0.20 17.85 7.14
CA SER A 100 -1.09 18.07 6.00
C SER A 100 -0.38 18.91 4.93
N TYR A 101 -0.54 18.54 3.66
CA TYR A 101 0.02 19.26 2.53
C TYR A 101 -1.08 20.05 1.81
N ASN A 102 -0.92 21.37 1.71
CA ASN A 102 -1.83 22.22 0.93
C ASN A 102 -1.02 23.30 0.18
N PRO A 103 -0.75 23.11 -1.12
CA PRO A 103 0.01 24.07 -1.90
C PRO A 103 -0.72 25.40 -2.12
N LEU A 104 -2.07 25.43 -2.06
CA LEU A 104 -2.86 26.66 -2.29
C LEU A 104 -2.72 27.69 -1.16
N LEU A 105 -2.54 27.23 0.09
CA LEU A 105 -2.26 28.12 1.23
C LEU A 105 -0.87 28.77 1.13
N CYS A 106 0.03 28.21 0.32
CA CYS A 106 1.30 28.86 0.01
C CYS A 106 1.13 29.99 -1.02
N THR A 107 0.02 30.01 -1.78
CA THR A 107 -0.24 30.96 -2.87
C THR A 107 -1.30 32.01 -2.58
N ASP A 108 -2.13 31.82 -1.54
CA ASP A 108 -3.16 32.80 -1.14
C ASP A 108 -2.54 34.06 -0.52
N GLY A 109 -2.07 34.97 -1.38
CA GLY A 109 -1.91 36.40 -1.06
C GLY A 109 -0.50 36.94 -0.92
N VAL A 110 0.57 36.14 -1.06
CA VAL A 110 1.94 36.70 -1.10
C VAL A 110 2.32 37.01 -2.54
N ALA A 111 2.08 38.25 -2.94
CA ALA A 111 2.77 38.87 -4.07
C ALA A 111 4.28 38.91 -3.74
N GLY A 112 5.02 37.82 -3.98
CA GLY A 112 6.45 37.79 -3.61
C GLY A 112 7.17 36.43 -3.57
N VAL A 113 6.58 35.30 -3.99
CA VAL A 113 7.38 34.08 -4.19
C VAL A 113 8.35 34.36 -5.34
N ALA A 114 9.66 34.29 -5.05
CA ALA A 114 10.67 34.50 -6.06
C ALA A 114 10.53 33.45 -7.18
N ASP A 115 10.86 33.84 -8.41
CA ASP A 115 10.98 32.88 -9.51
C ASP A 115 11.91 31.73 -9.11
N PHE A 116 11.53 30.50 -9.44
CA PHE A 116 12.25 29.28 -9.08
C PHE A 116 13.72 29.38 -9.52
N SER A 117 13.95 30.00 -10.68
CA SER A 117 15.28 30.34 -11.23
C SER A 117 16.17 31.12 -10.25
N VAL A 118 15.59 32.09 -9.51
CA VAL A 118 16.32 32.91 -8.54
C VAL A 118 16.72 32.08 -7.32
N VAL A 119 15.86 31.16 -6.88
CA VAL A 119 16.15 30.26 -5.76
C VAL A 119 17.28 29.31 -6.14
N GLU A 120 17.21 28.71 -7.33
CA GLU A 120 18.24 27.84 -7.88
C GLU A 120 19.61 28.53 -7.95
N GLU A 121 19.67 29.74 -8.52
CA GLU A 121 20.90 30.54 -8.62
C GLU A 121 21.55 30.79 -7.26
N ASN A 122 20.75 31.11 -6.24
CA ASN A 122 21.26 31.34 -4.88
C ASN A 122 21.77 30.05 -4.22
N LEU A 123 21.18 28.89 -4.55
CA LEU A 123 21.60 27.59 -4.04
C LEU A 123 22.82 27.02 -4.79
N MET A 124 23.17 27.55 -5.96
CA MET A 124 24.35 27.09 -6.72
C MET A 124 25.64 27.14 -5.92
N THR A 125 25.84 28.19 -5.13
CA THR A 125 27.06 28.33 -4.32
C THR A 125 27.19 27.19 -3.30
N LEU A 126 26.08 26.80 -2.67
CA LEU A 126 26.05 25.64 -1.78
C LEU A 126 26.29 24.33 -2.55
N LEU A 127 25.62 24.17 -3.68
CA LEU A 127 25.68 22.95 -4.46
C LEU A 127 27.09 22.69 -5.03
N ILE A 128 27.80 23.73 -5.46
CA ILE A 128 29.19 23.65 -5.93
C ILE A 128 30.11 23.01 -4.87
N GLU A 129 29.95 23.33 -3.59
CA GLU A 129 30.72 22.73 -2.49
C GLU A 129 30.41 21.24 -2.27
N LEU A 130 29.24 20.78 -2.74
CA LEU A 130 28.79 19.39 -2.65
C LEU A 130 29.13 18.56 -3.91
N ILE A 131 29.79 19.15 -4.91
CA ILE A 131 30.21 18.45 -6.13
C ILE A 131 31.50 17.64 -5.86
N PRO A 132 31.56 16.34 -6.24
CA PRO A 132 32.80 15.57 -6.21
C PRO A 132 33.83 16.12 -7.20
N ARG A 133 35.11 16.10 -6.83
CA ARG A 133 36.21 16.67 -7.63
C ARG A 133 36.25 16.16 -9.07
N SER A 134 35.98 14.88 -9.25
CA SER A 134 35.98 14.21 -10.54
C SER A 134 34.90 14.69 -11.51
N ALA A 135 33.84 15.35 -11.04
CA ALA A 135 32.82 15.95 -11.90
C ALA A 135 33.30 17.27 -12.57
N PHE A 136 34.22 18.00 -11.94
CA PHE A 136 34.78 19.24 -12.52
C PHE A 136 35.80 18.98 -13.63
N CYS A 137 36.38 17.78 -13.72
CA CYS A 137 37.50 17.50 -14.63
C CYS A 137 37.09 17.26 -16.10
N ARG A 138 35.79 17.23 -16.44
CA ARG A 138 35.30 16.84 -17.78
C ARG A 138 34.75 17.99 -18.64
N THR A 139 34.44 19.16 -18.07
CA THR A 139 33.86 20.28 -18.81
C THR A 139 34.97 21.21 -19.29
N GLY A 140 35.44 20.99 -20.52
CA GLY A 140 36.51 21.75 -21.16
C GLY A 140 36.19 23.23 -21.47
N ASN A 141 35.36 23.91 -20.67
CA ASN A 141 35.26 25.38 -20.47
C ASN A 141 34.01 25.83 -19.66
N GLY A 142 33.40 25.00 -18.80
CA GLY A 142 32.18 25.39 -18.05
C GLY A 142 32.04 24.72 -16.69
N LEU A 143 31.25 25.30 -15.78
CA LEU A 143 30.84 24.64 -14.53
C LEU A 143 29.98 23.41 -14.84
N CYS A 144 30.01 22.39 -13.97
CA CYS A 144 29.08 21.26 -14.07
C CYS A 144 27.66 21.79 -13.90
N GLU A 145 26.79 21.57 -14.88
CA GLU A 145 25.38 21.87 -14.76
C GLU A 145 24.75 20.92 -13.74
N ILE A 146 24.00 21.46 -12.77
CA ILE A 146 23.27 20.68 -11.78
C ILE A 146 21.78 20.90 -12.07
N PRO A 147 21.10 19.92 -12.70
CA PRO A 147 19.65 20.00 -12.86
C PRO A 147 18.97 19.97 -11.50
N PHE A 148 17.91 20.76 -11.36
CA PHE A 148 16.93 20.59 -10.29
C PHE A 148 15.83 19.66 -10.77
N LEU A 149 15.64 18.57 -10.04
CA LEU A 149 14.58 17.61 -10.26
C LEU A 149 13.38 18.02 -9.43
N SER A 150 12.20 17.94 -10.03
CA SER A 150 10.93 17.95 -9.30
C SER A 150 10.51 16.51 -8.99
N TYR A 151 9.79 16.35 -7.89
CA TYR A 151 9.02 15.15 -7.62
C TYR A 151 7.55 15.50 -7.75
N GLU A 152 6.88 14.87 -8.69
CA GLU A 152 5.45 14.97 -8.87
C GLU A 152 4.84 13.60 -8.61
N ASP A 153 3.86 13.56 -7.72
CA ASP A 153 2.92 12.46 -7.60
C ASP A 153 1.52 12.99 -7.91
N GLU A 154 0.55 12.10 -8.01
CA GLU A 154 -0.86 12.47 -8.26
C GLU A 154 -1.46 13.29 -7.11
N VAL A 155 -0.74 13.55 -6.00
CA VAL A 155 -1.28 14.18 -4.79
C VAL A 155 -1.26 15.71 -4.90
N VAL A 156 -2.45 16.29 -5.03
CA VAL A 156 -2.65 17.75 -5.05
C VAL A 156 -2.59 18.33 -3.63
N ARG A 157 -3.24 17.66 -2.67
CA ARG A 157 -3.23 18.03 -1.24
C ARG A 157 -3.53 16.81 -0.36
N SER A 158 -3.09 16.87 0.88
CA SER A 158 -3.37 15.87 1.92
C SER A 158 -3.82 16.53 3.22
N LEU A 159 -4.72 15.87 3.94
CA LEU A 159 -5.17 16.24 5.27
C LEU A 159 -4.96 15.04 6.19
N VAL A 160 -4.08 15.21 7.18
CA VAL A 160 -3.89 14.20 8.22
C VAL A 160 -5.08 14.22 9.17
N LEU A 161 -5.81 13.11 9.23
CA LEU A 161 -7.00 12.97 10.07
C LEU A 161 -6.65 12.46 11.47
N ASP A 162 -5.78 11.47 11.55
CA ASP A 162 -5.36 10.89 12.82
C ASP A 162 -4.05 10.14 12.69
N ARG A 163 -3.45 9.87 13.85
CA ARG A 163 -2.28 9.03 14.01
C ARG A 163 -2.46 8.18 15.24
N CYS A 164 -2.25 6.89 15.06
CA CYS A 164 -2.37 5.92 16.11
C CYS A 164 -1.17 4.99 16.09
N VAL A 165 -0.94 4.31 17.21
CA VAL A 165 0.12 3.33 17.35
C VAL A 165 -0.53 2.04 17.78
N GLY A 166 -0.44 1.04 16.92
CA GLY A 166 -0.83 -0.33 17.22
C GLY A 166 0.32 -1.11 17.84
N GLU A 167 -0.01 -2.18 18.55
CA GLU A 167 0.99 -3.05 19.21
C GLU A 167 1.85 -3.80 18.20
N PHE A 168 1.27 -4.24 17.08
CA PHE A 168 1.94 -5.07 16.08
C PHE A 168 2.34 -4.26 14.85
N VAL A 169 1.43 -3.42 14.36
CA VAL A 169 1.65 -2.64 13.15
C VAL A 169 2.51 -1.40 13.40
N GLY A 170 2.53 -0.92 14.65
CA GLY A 170 3.24 0.30 15.04
C GLY A 170 2.49 1.56 14.62
N GLU A 171 3.24 2.61 14.28
CA GLU A 171 2.67 3.91 13.89
C GLU A 171 1.87 3.81 12.57
N MET A 172 0.67 4.39 12.59
CA MET A 172 -0.25 4.46 11.45
C MET A 172 -0.60 5.92 11.16
N LEU A 173 -0.81 6.21 9.88
CA LEU A 173 -1.28 7.49 9.39
C LEU A 173 -2.60 7.31 8.65
N ILE A 174 -3.61 8.09 9.05
CA ILE A 174 -4.88 8.20 8.35
C ILE A 174 -4.91 9.58 7.71
N GLU A 175 -5.10 9.64 6.40
CA GLU A 175 -5.13 10.88 5.64
C GLU A 175 -6.23 10.87 4.57
N ASP A 176 -6.83 12.04 4.34
CA ASP A 176 -7.62 12.31 3.15
C ASP A 176 -6.73 13.00 2.12
N VAL A 177 -6.77 12.53 0.88
CA VAL A 177 -5.96 13.07 -0.21
C VAL A 177 -6.86 13.49 -1.38
N GLU A 178 -6.55 14.63 -1.98
CA GLU A 178 -7.05 15.01 -3.29
C GLU A 178 -6.02 14.59 -4.33
N LEU A 179 -6.47 13.82 -5.31
CA LEU A 179 -5.65 13.30 -6.39
C LEU A 179 -6.05 13.95 -7.72
N GLU A 180 -5.07 14.22 -8.56
CA GLU A 180 -5.27 14.57 -9.96
C GLU A 180 -5.33 13.28 -10.79
N LEU A 181 -6.38 13.12 -11.61
CA LEU A 181 -6.53 11.97 -12.47
C LEU A 181 -5.70 12.13 -13.75
N GLU A 182 -4.89 11.12 -14.09
CA GLU A 182 -3.97 11.12 -15.24
C GLU A 182 -4.65 11.49 -16.58
N ASP A 183 -5.92 11.11 -16.77
CA ASP A 183 -6.66 11.34 -18.01
C ASP A 183 -7.27 12.75 -18.14
N GLY A 184 -6.90 13.70 -17.26
CA GLY A 184 -7.52 15.03 -17.21
C GLY A 184 -8.99 15.00 -16.74
N GLY A 185 -9.41 13.89 -16.13
CA GLY A 185 -10.77 13.62 -15.67
C GLY A 185 -11.21 14.40 -14.43
N GLY A 186 -10.39 15.34 -13.96
CA GLY A 186 -10.64 16.16 -12.77
C GLY A 186 -9.95 15.64 -11.52
N ARG A 187 -10.52 15.99 -10.36
CA ARG A 187 -9.99 15.66 -9.02
C ARG A 187 -10.79 14.52 -8.39
N GLU A 188 -10.09 13.59 -7.75
CA GLU A 188 -10.70 12.51 -6.96
C GLU A 188 -10.24 12.59 -5.51
N PHE A 189 -11.13 12.36 -4.56
CA PHE A 189 -10.77 12.30 -3.14
C PHE A 189 -10.69 10.86 -2.67
N ARG A 190 -9.63 10.54 -1.94
CA ARG A 190 -9.44 9.22 -1.36
C ARG A 190 -9.01 9.32 0.10
N ARG A 191 -9.46 8.38 0.91
CA ARG A 191 -8.94 8.18 2.27
C ARG A 191 -7.91 7.06 2.24
N ARG A 192 -6.74 7.30 2.83
CA ARG A 192 -5.61 6.36 2.91
C ARG A 192 -5.33 5.96 4.35
N LEU A 193 -5.04 4.68 4.54
CA LEU A 193 -4.34 4.15 5.70
C LEU A 193 -2.91 3.83 5.26
N ARG A 194 -1.92 4.22 6.06
CA ARG A 194 -0.51 3.86 5.86
C ARG A 194 0.09 3.35 7.15
N PHE A 195 0.94 2.35 7.06
CA PHE A 195 1.75 1.86 8.17
C PHE A 195 3.16 2.40 8.03
N LYS A 196 3.70 3.03 9.08
CA LYS A 196 5.03 3.63 9.03
C LYS A 196 6.14 2.60 8.81
N ARG A 197 5.93 1.33 9.21
CA ARG A 197 6.83 0.22 8.94
C ARG A 197 6.91 -0.16 7.44
N MET A 198 5.88 0.19 6.65
CA MET A 198 5.75 -0.06 5.21
C MET A 198 5.33 1.23 4.48
N PRO A 199 6.13 2.30 4.54
CA PRO A 199 5.69 3.65 4.16
C PRO A 199 5.48 3.84 2.65
N ASN A 200 6.09 2.97 1.84
CA ASN A 200 5.94 2.92 0.38
C ASN A 200 4.62 2.31 -0.07
N LEU A 201 3.95 1.62 0.84
CA LEU A 201 2.69 0.96 0.56
C LEU A 201 1.57 1.74 1.23
N VAL A 202 0.64 2.23 0.40
CA VAL A 202 -0.70 2.56 0.92
C VAL A 202 -1.35 1.23 1.30
N GLN A 203 -1.77 1.11 2.55
CA GLN A 203 -2.28 -0.14 3.12
C GLN A 203 -3.74 -0.36 2.76
N THR A 204 -4.51 0.71 2.81
CA THR A 204 -5.88 0.70 2.33
C THR A 204 -6.21 2.05 1.76
N GLN A 205 -6.94 2.04 0.66
CA GLN A 205 -7.44 3.23 0.03
C GLN A 205 -8.90 3.04 -0.37
N ILE A 206 -9.73 4.02 -0.04
CA ILE A 206 -11.16 4.07 -0.41
C ILE A 206 -11.50 5.43 -1.02
N LYS A 207 -12.55 5.45 -1.85
CA LYS A 207 -13.10 6.70 -2.38
C LYS A 207 -13.92 7.42 -1.33
N ILE A 208 -13.76 8.73 -1.26
CA ILE A 208 -14.57 9.61 -0.43
C ILE A 208 -15.08 10.77 -1.28
N ARG A 209 -16.12 11.46 -0.81
CA ARG A 209 -16.60 12.69 -1.45
C ARG A 209 -17.00 13.73 -0.40
N PRO A 210 -16.81 15.03 -0.69
CA PRO A 210 -17.37 16.09 0.12
C PRO A 210 -18.90 15.93 0.27
N LYS A 211 -19.43 16.10 1.48
CA LYS A 211 -20.89 16.15 1.69
C LYS A 211 -21.50 17.45 1.14
N ASN A 212 -20.75 18.55 1.23
CA ASN A 212 -21.16 19.87 0.74
C ASN A 212 -20.43 20.22 -0.55
N VAL A 213 -21.12 20.92 -1.45
CA VAL A 213 -20.64 21.24 -2.80
C VAL A 213 -19.72 22.46 -2.82
N ASP A 214 -19.81 23.34 -1.82
CA ASP A 214 -18.97 24.54 -1.68
C ASP A 214 -17.62 24.19 -1.04
N PHE A 215 -16.81 23.45 -1.79
CA PHE A 215 -15.51 22.97 -1.35
C PHE A 215 -14.42 24.00 -1.61
N VAL A 216 -13.89 24.60 -0.53
CA VAL A 216 -12.74 25.53 -0.59
C VAL A 216 -11.49 24.86 0.01
N ASN A 217 -11.62 24.27 1.20
CA ASN A 217 -10.54 23.63 1.95
C ASN A 217 -10.96 22.23 2.46
N MET A 218 -10.02 21.28 2.53
CA MET A 218 -10.28 19.94 3.08
C MET A 218 -10.51 19.94 4.59
N GLU A 219 -9.91 20.88 5.33
CA GLU A 219 -9.99 20.92 6.81
C GLU A 219 -11.40 21.27 7.32
N GLU A 220 -12.18 22.02 6.55
CA GLU A 220 -13.50 22.52 6.95
C GLU A 220 -14.65 21.67 6.40
N VAL A 221 -14.33 20.60 5.67
CA VAL A 221 -15.30 19.83 4.91
C VAL A 221 -15.44 18.43 5.49
N GLU A 222 -16.69 18.03 5.75
CA GLU A 222 -16.99 16.65 6.07
C GLU A 222 -17.02 15.80 4.79
N PHE A 223 -16.25 14.71 4.82
CA PHE A 223 -16.26 13.69 3.78
C PHE A 223 -17.17 12.52 4.16
N GLU A 224 -17.84 11.97 3.17
CA GLU A 224 -18.51 10.67 3.28
C GLU A 224 -17.84 9.63 2.38
N ILE A 225 -17.91 8.37 2.82
CA ILE A 225 -17.36 7.22 2.11
C ILE A 225 -18.26 6.89 0.92
N VAL A 226 -17.65 6.62 -0.23
CA VAL A 226 -18.33 6.21 -1.44
C VAL A 226 -18.23 4.70 -1.59
N ASP A 227 -19.36 3.99 -1.49
CA ASP A 227 -19.46 2.55 -1.77
C ASP A 227 -20.06 2.33 -3.17
N ASP A 228 -19.31 2.70 -4.21
CA ASP A 228 -19.65 2.47 -5.61
C ASP A 228 -19.21 1.07 -6.11
N GLY A 229 -18.62 0.27 -5.21
CA GLY A 229 -18.07 -1.04 -5.52
C GLY A 229 -16.77 -0.98 -6.32
N VAL A 230 -16.00 0.11 -6.21
CA VAL A 230 -14.64 0.19 -6.76
C VAL A 230 -13.62 -0.23 -5.72
N LEU A 231 -12.79 -1.20 -6.06
CA LEU A 231 -11.59 -1.57 -5.31
C LEU A 231 -10.41 -0.77 -5.85
N VAL A 232 -9.81 0.07 -4.99
CA VAL A 232 -8.78 1.02 -5.42
C VAL A 232 -7.41 0.34 -5.56
N HIS A 233 -7.06 -0.58 -4.66
CA HIS A 233 -5.77 -1.27 -4.74
C HIS A 233 -5.72 -2.26 -5.91
N PRO A 234 -4.67 -2.22 -6.76
CA PRO A 234 -4.63 -2.97 -8.02
C PRO A 234 -4.82 -4.48 -7.88
N TYR A 235 -4.36 -5.09 -6.79
CA TYR A 235 -4.42 -6.54 -6.58
C TYR A 235 -5.75 -7.02 -6.00
N LEU A 236 -6.57 -6.15 -5.40
CA LEU A 236 -7.85 -6.54 -4.81
C LEU A 236 -8.86 -7.00 -5.88
N THR A 237 -8.87 -6.34 -7.04
CA THR A 237 -9.74 -6.73 -8.15
C THR A 237 -9.40 -8.13 -8.70
N PRO A 238 -8.13 -8.47 -8.99
CA PRO A 238 -7.69 -9.84 -9.25
C PRO A 238 -8.06 -10.86 -8.16
N MET A 239 -7.92 -10.52 -6.88
CA MET A 239 -8.35 -11.41 -5.79
C MET A 239 -9.85 -11.71 -5.87
N VAL A 240 -10.68 -10.69 -6.08
CA VAL A 240 -12.12 -10.87 -6.30
C VAL A 240 -12.40 -11.68 -7.57
N ALA A 241 -11.66 -11.46 -8.65
CA ALA A 241 -11.79 -12.23 -9.89
C ALA A 241 -11.54 -13.73 -9.68
N GLY A 242 -10.67 -14.08 -8.72
CA GLY A 242 -10.41 -15.45 -8.30
C GLY A 242 -11.67 -16.23 -7.85
N LEU A 243 -12.70 -15.54 -7.35
CA LEU A 243 -14.00 -16.15 -7.01
C LEU A 243 -14.67 -16.81 -8.23
N SER A 244 -14.30 -16.39 -9.44
CA SER A 244 -14.88 -16.93 -10.67
C SER A 244 -14.53 -18.40 -10.91
N VAL A 245 -13.43 -18.90 -10.30
CA VAL A 245 -13.02 -20.31 -10.32
C VAL A 245 -14.13 -21.20 -9.76
N ILE A 246 -14.78 -20.79 -8.68
CA ILE A 246 -15.89 -21.54 -8.04
C ILE A 246 -17.26 -20.89 -8.27
N ARG A 247 -17.40 -20.10 -9.33
CA ARG A 247 -18.61 -19.29 -9.58
C ARG A 247 -19.90 -20.09 -9.55
N SER A 248 -19.91 -21.31 -10.10
CA SER A 248 -21.11 -22.15 -10.18
C SER A 248 -21.55 -22.62 -8.80
N PHE A 249 -20.59 -22.90 -7.92
CA PHE A 249 -20.84 -23.30 -6.54
C PHE A 249 -21.39 -22.12 -5.71
N LEU A 250 -20.76 -20.95 -5.82
CA LEU A 250 -21.22 -19.73 -5.16
C LEU A 250 -22.61 -19.32 -5.65
N ASP A 251 -22.84 -19.38 -6.96
CA ASP A 251 -24.14 -19.04 -7.55
C ASP A 251 -25.26 -19.98 -7.10
N ALA A 252 -24.98 -21.28 -7.01
CA ALA A 252 -25.94 -22.26 -6.50
C ALA A 252 -26.29 -21.99 -5.03
N LYS A 253 -25.31 -21.66 -4.18
CA LYS A 253 -25.56 -21.30 -2.77
C LYS A 253 -26.44 -20.05 -2.67
N ILE A 254 -26.07 -18.99 -3.38
CA ILE A 254 -26.82 -17.72 -3.39
C ILE A 254 -28.24 -17.93 -3.92
N GLY A 255 -28.39 -18.72 -4.99
CA GLY A 255 -29.69 -19.08 -5.57
C GLY A 255 -30.61 -19.83 -4.60
N ASN A 256 -30.03 -20.56 -3.63
CA ASN A 256 -30.75 -21.24 -2.56
C ASN A 256 -30.96 -20.37 -1.30
N GLY A 257 -30.62 -19.08 -1.36
CA GLY A 257 -30.74 -18.17 -0.23
C GLY A 257 -29.67 -18.34 0.85
N ILE A 258 -28.60 -19.10 0.57
CA ILE A 258 -27.48 -19.33 1.48
C ILE A 258 -26.39 -18.31 1.17
N LYS A 259 -25.97 -17.53 2.19
CA LYS A 259 -24.83 -16.63 2.06
C LYS A 259 -23.52 -17.43 2.03
N PRO A 260 -22.66 -17.29 1.02
CA PRO A 260 -21.35 -17.90 1.05
C PRO A 260 -20.49 -17.27 2.15
N LYS A 261 -19.62 -18.08 2.76
CA LYS A 261 -18.79 -17.67 3.90
C LYS A 261 -17.35 -17.41 3.46
N ALA A 262 -16.83 -16.23 3.75
CA ALA A 262 -15.45 -15.84 3.54
C ALA A 262 -14.71 -15.66 4.87
N LEU A 263 -13.48 -16.17 4.92
CA LEU A 263 -12.49 -15.82 5.95
C LEU A 263 -11.45 -14.90 5.30
N CYS A 264 -11.25 -13.71 5.85
CA CYS A 264 -10.21 -12.77 5.42
C CYS A 264 -9.12 -12.70 6.49
N LEU A 265 -7.90 -13.08 6.13
CA LEU A 265 -6.72 -12.94 6.97
C LEU A 265 -6.02 -11.64 6.57
N GLY A 266 -6.00 -10.67 7.50
CA GLY A 266 -5.69 -9.28 7.22
C GLY A 266 -6.97 -8.49 6.95
N VAL A 267 -7.17 -7.41 7.71
CA VAL A 267 -8.34 -6.53 7.56
C VAL A 267 -7.92 -5.18 6.97
N GLY A 268 -6.82 -4.61 7.46
CA GLY A 268 -6.42 -3.24 7.10
C GLY A 268 -7.57 -2.25 7.36
N GLY A 269 -7.83 -1.35 6.41
CA GLY A 269 -9.00 -0.46 6.45
C GLY A 269 -10.31 -1.14 6.02
N GLY A 270 -10.31 -2.42 5.65
CA GLY A 270 -11.52 -3.19 5.41
C GLY A 270 -12.13 -3.11 4.01
N ALA A 271 -11.43 -2.53 3.03
CA ALA A 271 -11.96 -2.34 1.67
C ALA A 271 -12.41 -3.66 1.01
N LEU A 272 -11.58 -4.72 1.12
CA LEU A 272 -11.91 -6.05 0.61
C LEU A 272 -13.15 -6.64 1.31
N LEU A 273 -13.16 -6.62 2.64
CA LEU A 273 -14.25 -7.20 3.45
C LEU A 273 -15.58 -6.47 3.18
N GLY A 274 -15.54 -5.13 3.18
CA GLY A 274 -16.67 -4.29 2.84
C GLY A 274 -17.23 -4.64 1.46
N PHE A 275 -16.35 -4.77 0.46
CA PHE A 275 -16.75 -5.15 -0.89
C PHE A 275 -17.37 -6.55 -0.96
N LEU A 276 -16.75 -7.57 -0.36
CA LEU A 276 -17.29 -8.94 -0.35
C LEU A 276 -18.69 -8.99 0.28
N SER A 277 -18.90 -8.21 1.35
CA SER A 277 -20.19 -8.16 2.03
C SER A 277 -21.24 -7.33 1.27
N SER A 278 -20.94 -6.06 0.95
CA SER A 278 -21.93 -5.14 0.38
C SER A 278 -22.21 -5.40 -1.10
N GLN A 279 -21.18 -5.76 -1.88
CA GLN A 279 -21.29 -5.91 -3.33
C GLN A 279 -21.59 -7.35 -3.75
N LEU A 280 -21.09 -8.34 -3.02
CA LEU A 280 -21.26 -9.77 -3.35
C LEU A 280 -22.17 -10.54 -2.39
N GLY A 281 -22.56 -9.95 -1.25
CA GLY A 281 -23.51 -10.56 -0.32
C GLY A 281 -22.94 -11.71 0.51
N LEU A 282 -21.61 -11.79 0.65
CA LEU A 282 -20.96 -12.80 1.47
C LEU A 282 -21.07 -12.45 2.96
N GLN A 283 -21.03 -13.50 3.78
CA GLN A 283 -20.77 -13.39 5.20
C GLN A 283 -19.27 -13.49 5.43
N VAL A 284 -18.67 -12.51 6.08
CA VAL A 284 -17.22 -12.31 6.14
C VAL A 284 -16.75 -12.33 7.59
N LEU A 285 -15.78 -13.19 7.90
CA LEU A 285 -15.01 -13.15 9.13
C LEU A 285 -13.63 -12.56 8.82
N GLY A 286 -13.29 -11.41 9.42
CA GLY A 286 -11.99 -10.77 9.32
C GLY A 286 -11.13 -11.04 10.54
N ILE A 287 -9.87 -11.41 10.32
CA ILE A 287 -8.85 -11.58 11.38
C ILE A 287 -7.78 -10.51 11.19
N GLU A 288 -7.52 -9.75 12.25
CA GLU A 288 -6.47 -8.72 12.29
C GLU A 288 -5.64 -8.89 13.56
N ALA A 289 -4.32 -8.80 13.45
CA ALA A 289 -3.44 -8.98 14.61
C ALA A 289 -3.55 -7.78 15.56
N ASP A 290 -3.80 -6.59 15.02
CA ASP A 290 -3.78 -5.34 15.76
C ASP A 290 -5.18 -4.76 15.99
N ASN A 291 -5.63 -4.71 17.24
CA ASN A 291 -6.95 -4.15 17.58
C ASN A 291 -7.09 -2.68 17.14
N VAL A 292 -6.00 -1.90 17.15
CA VAL A 292 -6.04 -0.50 16.74
C VAL A 292 -6.34 -0.37 15.24
N VAL A 293 -5.89 -1.31 14.41
CA VAL A 293 -6.25 -1.36 12.98
C VAL A 293 -7.76 -1.58 12.80
N LEU A 294 -8.37 -2.47 13.61
CA LEU A 294 -9.81 -2.67 13.58
C LEU A 294 -10.57 -1.40 14.01
N GLU A 295 -10.13 -0.71 15.06
CA GLU A 295 -10.71 0.57 15.47
C GLU A 295 -10.61 1.63 14.37
N VAL A 296 -9.47 1.69 13.69
CA VAL A 296 -9.26 2.59 12.54
C VAL A 296 -10.22 2.25 11.40
N ALA A 297 -10.33 0.96 11.02
CA ALA A 297 -11.22 0.51 9.95
C ALA A 297 -12.69 0.89 10.24
N ARG A 298 -13.13 0.76 11.49
CA ARG A 298 -14.47 1.15 11.93
C ARG A 298 -14.68 2.66 11.87
N ARG A 299 -13.78 3.41 12.50
CA ARG A 299 -13.92 4.85 12.70
C ARG A 299 -13.72 5.66 11.43
N TYR A 300 -12.75 5.29 10.60
CA TYR A 300 -12.33 6.07 9.45
C TYR A 300 -12.75 5.47 8.11
N PHE A 301 -12.91 4.15 8.02
CA PHE A 301 -13.22 3.45 6.77
C PHE A 301 -14.62 2.82 6.74
N GLY A 302 -15.42 3.00 7.79
CA GLY A 302 -16.83 2.62 7.80
C GLY A 302 -17.11 1.13 7.75
N LEU A 303 -16.14 0.28 8.14
CA LEU A 303 -16.23 -1.19 8.06
C LEU A 303 -17.38 -1.79 8.89
N GLU A 304 -18.01 -1.01 9.78
CA GLU A 304 -18.93 -1.51 10.81
C GLU A 304 -20.44 -1.28 10.53
N ARG A 305 -20.89 -1.42 9.28
CA ARG A 305 -22.30 -1.18 8.91
C ARG A 305 -23.09 -2.40 8.41
N GLY A 306 -22.95 -3.58 9.03
CA GLY A 306 -23.90 -4.67 8.76
C GLY A 306 -23.69 -5.97 9.54
N SER A 307 -24.76 -6.76 9.67
CA SER A 307 -24.80 -8.08 10.34
C SER A 307 -24.00 -9.20 9.62
N SER A 308 -23.28 -8.86 8.56
CA SER A 308 -22.62 -9.83 7.67
C SER A 308 -21.09 -9.75 7.70
N ILE A 309 -20.51 -8.84 8.50
CA ILE A 309 -19.06 -8.78 8.76
C ILE A 309 -18.85 -8.97 10.26
N HIS A 310 -17.99 -9.92 10.62
CA HIS A 310 -17.51 -10.12 11.98
C HIS A 310 -16.00 -9.92 11.97
N LEU A 311 -15.47 -9.24 12.98
CA LEU A 311 -14.04 -8.92 13.09
C LEU A 311 -13.52 -9.48 14.41
N CYS A 312 -12.40 -10.19 14.37
CA CYS A 312 -11.72 -10.63 15.58
C CYS A 312 -10.25 -10.21 15.56
N VAL A 313 -9.74 -9.94 16.77
CA VAL A 313 -8.32 -9.70 17.00
C VAL A 313 -7.62 -11.06 17.16
N GLY A 314 -6.52 -11.27 16.46
CA GLY A 314 -5.68 -12.45 16.62
C GLY A 314 -4.64 -12.59 15.51
N ASP A 315 -3.57 -13.33 15.80
CA ASP A 315 -2.61 -13.73 14.78
C ASP A 315 -3.29 -14.69 13.79
N ALA A 316 -3.09 -14.44 12.49
CA ALA A 316 -3.77 -15.20 11.47
C ALA A 316 -3.33 -16.67 11.40
N LEU A 317 -2.06 -17.00 11.70
CA LEU A 317 -1.58 -18.39 11.73
C LEU A 317 -2.12 -19.13 12.96
N ASP A 318 -2.04 -18.51 14.13
CA ASP A 318 -2.56 -19.10 15.37
C ASP A 318 -4.06 -19.38 15.26
N MET A 319 -4.80 -18.45 14.66
CA MET A 319 -6.24 -18.57 14.48
C MET A 319 -6.62 -19.65 13.47
N ILE A 320 -5.92 -19.81 12.34
CA ILE A 320 -6.23 -20.91 11.41
C ILE A 320 -5.95 -22.28 12.03
N GLU A 321 -4.87 -22.43 12.81
CA GLU A 321 -4.53 -23.68 13.48
C GLU A 321 -5.60 -24.02 14.52
N LYS A 322 -5.96 -23.04 15.37
CA LYS A 322 -7.02 -23.19 16.35
C LYS A 322 -8.35 -23.56 15.70
N PHE A 323 -8.76 -22.83 14.67
CA PHE A 323 -10.01 -23.12 13.97
C PHE A 323 -9.99 -24.50 13.31
N ALA A 324 -8.86 -24.95 12.77
CA ALA A 324 -8.75 -26.27 12.17
C ALA A 324 -8.98 -27.39 13.21
N THR A 325 -8.42 -27.25 14.42
CA THR A 325 -8.68 -28.20 15.51
C THR A 325 -10.14 -28.24 15.93
N GLN A 326 -10.84 -27.09 15.92
CA GLN A 326 -12.27 -27.03 16.26
C GLN A 326 -13.14 -27.69 15.18
N VAL A 327 -12.80 -27.50 13.90
CA VAL A 327 -13.53 -28.11 12.77
C VAL A 327 -13.44 -29.64 12.80
N GLU A 328 -12.34 -30.19 13.30
CA GLU A 328 -12.15 -31.64 13.45
C GLU A 328 -12.86 -32.22 14.69
N SER A 329 -13.34 -31.38 15.61
CA SER A 329 -14.05 -31.84 16.80
C SER A 329 -15.46 -32.34 16.50
N ASP A 330 -15.86 -33.41 17.20
CA ASP A 330 -17.22 -33.95 17.10
C ASP A 330 -18.25 -32.90 17.53
N GLY A 331 -19.22 -32.62 16.66
CA GLY A 331 -20.29 -31.67 16.97
C GLY A 331 -19.93 -30.20 16.73
N PHE A 332 -18.95 -29.90 15.88
CA PHE A 332 -18.66 -28.52 15.43
C PHE A 332 -19.92 -27.77 14.97
N ARG A 333 -20.14 -26.58 15.54
CA ARG A 333 -21.32 -25.72 15.30
C ARG A 333 -20.98 -24.23 15.10
N GLY A 334 -19.71 -23.91 14.90
CA GLY A 334 -19.22 -22.54 14.82
C GLY A 334 -17.87 -22.41 15.51
N TYR A 335 -17.19 -21.31 15.25
CA TYR A 335 -15.85 -21.06 15.78
C TYR A 335 -15.92 -20.42 17.16
N VAL A 336 -15.01 -20.82 18.04
CA VAL A 336 -14.86 -20.27 19.40
C VAL A 336 -13.58 -19.45 19.46
N LEU A 337 -13.73 -18.17 19.75
CA LEU A 337 -12.64 -17.22 19.92
C LEU A 337 -11.96 -17.42 21.30
N GLU A 338 -10.81 -16.78 21.53
CA GLU A 338 -10.08 -16.91 22.80
C GLU A 338 -10.83 -16.30 23.99
N ASN A 339 -11.57 -15.22 23.75
CA ASN A 339 -12.44 -14.59 24.73
C ASN A 339 -13.69 -15.42 25.07
N GLY A 340 -13.87 -16.60 24.47
CA GLY A 340 -15.03 -17.48 24.66
C GLY A 340 -16.25 -17.09 23.82
N GLU A 341 -16.13 -16.09 22.94
CA GLU A 341 -17.19 -15.74 21.99
C GLU A 341 -17.42 -16.86 20.98
N HIS A 342 -18.70 -17.19 20.75
CA HIS A 342 -19.13 -18.22 19.82
C HIS A 342 -19.66 -17.59 18.53
N LEU A 343 -18.93 -17.79 17.43
CA LEU A 343 -19.32 -17.39 16.09
C LEU A 343 -20.27 -18.41 15.47
N ASN A 344 -21.45 -18.57 16.07
CA ASN A 344 -22.46 -19.54 15.66
C ASN A 344 -23.01 -19.26 14.25
N ASP A 345 -22.97 -17.99 13.81
CA ASP A 345 -23.38 -17.62 12.46
C ASP A 345 -22.41 -18.14 11.39
N PHE A 346 -21.23 -18.64 11.78
CA PHE A 346 -20.26 -19.30 10.90
C PHE A 346 -20.23 -20.82 11.13
N ASP A 347 -21.37 -21.47 10.97
CA ASP A 347 -21.54 -22.91 11.20
C ASP A 347 -20.91 -23.78 10.08
N GLY A 348 -19.78 -24.42 10.34
CA GLY A 348 -19.10 -25.22 9.32
C GLY A 348 -18.04 -24.43 8.52
N LYS A 349 -17.51 -25.08 7.49
CA LYS A 349 -16.34 -24.63 6.73
C LYS A 349 -16.59 -23.38 5.87
N PHE A 350 -15.51 -22.68 5.52
CA PHE A 350 -15.53 -21.50 4.65
C PHE A 350 -15.59 -21.88 3.18
N ASP A 351 -16.26 -21.08 2.37
CA ASP A 351 -16.30 -21.23 0.92
C ASP A 351 -15.13 -20.55 0.24
N VAL A 352 -14.64 -19.48 0.86
CA VAL A 352 -13.52 -18.69 0.39
C VAL A 352 -12.62 -18.36 1.58
N ILE A 353 -11.32 -18.52 1.43
CA ILE A 353 -10.34 -17.97 2.35
C ILE A 353 -9.50 -16.98 1.55
N MET A 354 -9.49 -15.72 1.94
CA MET A 354 -8.68 -14.66 1.33
C MET A 354 -7.53 -14.29 2.26
N ILE A 355 -6.31 -14.31 1.74
CA ILE A 355 -5.10 -13.98 2.49
C ILE A 355 -4.54 -12.69 1.89
N ASP A 356 -4.67 -11.59 2.65
CA ASP A 356 -4.23 -10.25 2.30
C ASP A 356 -3.39 -9.70 3.46
N LEU A 357 -2.19 -10.27 3.61
CA LEU A 357 -1.25 -9.91 4.66
C LEU A 357 0.02 -9.34 4.04
N ASP A 358 0.52 -8.27 4.64
CA ASP A 358 1.81 -7.70 4.29
C ASP A 358 2.99 -8.61 4.62
N ALA A 359 4.16 -8.28 4.06
CA ALA A 359 5.42 -8.77 4.58
C ALA A 359 5.67 -8.31 6.03
N THR A 360 6.43 -9.08 6.81
CA THR A 360 6.75 -8.74 8.20
C THR A 360 7.78 -7.62 8.34
N ASP A 361 8.71 -7.47 7.40
CA ASP A 361 9.76 -6.44 7.42
C ASP A 361 10.06 -5.85 6.03
N SER A 362 10.16 -4.52 5.94
CA SER A 362 10.55 -3.78 4.72
C SER A 362 12.06 -3.82 4.41
N ASN A 363 12.89 -4.19 5.39
CA ASN A 363 14.36 -4.15 5.27
C ASN A 363 14.99 -5.44 4.74
N ILE A 364 14.19 -6.47 4.52
CA ILE A 364 14.61 -7.78 4.04
C ILE A 364 13.76 -8.02 2.79
N GLY A 365 14.33 -8.54 1.70
CA GLY A 365 13.60 -8.92 0.50
C GLY A 365 12.60 -10.06 0.77
N MET A 366 11.55 -9.76 1.53
CA MET A 366 10.57 -10.68 2.07
C MET A 366 9.34 -10.72 1.17
N SER A 367 8.72 -11.90 1.17
CA SER A 367 7.47 -12.13 0.46
C SER A 367 6.30 -11.60 1.28
N ALA A 368 5.27 -11.10 0.59
CA ALA A 368 3.92 -10.94 1.15
C ALA A 368 3.05 -12.09 0.62
N PRO A 369 2.31 -12.84 1.46
CA PRO A 369 2.32 -12.81 2.94
C PRO A 369 3.58 -13.45 3.57
N PRO A 370 3.70 -13.47 4.91
CA PRO A 370 4.85 -14.05 5.59
C PRO A 370 5.06 -15.53 5.22
N LEU A 371 6.32 -15.95 5.08
CA LEU A 371 6.69 -17.28 4.55
C LEU A 371 6.04 -18.46 5.28
N ALA A 372 5.71 -18.30 6.57
CA ALA A 372 5.04 -19.31 7.36
C ALA A 372 3.67 -19.73 6.81
N PHE A 373 2.99 -18.87 6.03
CA PHE A 373 1.75 -19.23 5.33
C PHE A 373 1.94 -20.27 4.21
N PHE A 374 3.16 -20.44 3.72
CA PHE A 374 3.51 -21.42 2.71
C PHE A 374 4.01 -22.74 3.32
N HIS A 375 4.13 -22.81 4.65
CA HIS A 375 4.47 -24.06 5.32
C HIS A 375 3.32 -25.06 5.18
N LYS A 376 3.69 -26.32 5.00
CA LYS A 376 2.73 -27.42 4.82
C LYS A 376 1.69 -27.51 5.94
N SER A 377 2.06 -27.23 7.19
CA SER A 377 1.12 -27.23 8.33
C SER A 377 0.03 -26.17 8.16
N ALA A 378 0.42 -24.93 7.84
CA ALA A 378 -0.52 -23.83 7.60
C ALA A 378 -1.44 -24.14 6.41
N LEU A 379 -0.88 -24.63 5.29
CA LEU A 379 -1.66 -25.02 4.12
C LEU A 379 -2.66 -26.14 4.42
N LEU A 380 -2.29 -27.14 5.23
CA LEU A 380 -3.19 -28.20 5.68
C LEU A 380 -4.29 -27.66 6.61
N ALA A 381 -3.97 -26.77 7.54
CA ALA A 381 -4.97 -26.11 8.39
C ALA A 381 -5.99 -25.34 7.54
N ILE A 382 -5.51 -24.51 6.60
CA ILE A 382 -6.35 -23.79 5.64
C ILE A 382 -7.22 -24.77 4.84
N ARG A 383 -6.65 -25.90 4.37
CA ARG A 383 -7.38 -26.94 3.65
C ARG A 383 -8.47 -27.59 4.50
N THR A 384 -8.24 -27.75 5.80
CA THR A 384 -9.23 -28.26 6.77
C THR A 384 -10.38 -27.28 6.97
N LEU A 385 -10.11 -25.97 6.96
CA LEU A 385 -11.12 -24.91 7.09
C LEU A 385 -11.99 -24.72 5.86
N LEU A 386 -11.53 -25.20 4.70
CA LEU A 386 -12.20 -24.97 3.42
C LEU A 386 -13.29 -26.01 3.12
N SER A 387 -14.40 -25.55 2.58
CA SER A 387 -15.48 -26.41 2.10
C SER A 387 -15.00 -27.25 0.91
N LYS A 388 -15.76 -28.31 0.57
CA LYS A 388 -15.34 -29.28 -0.45
C LYS A 388 -15.02 -28.63 -1.81
N ASP A 389 -15.79 -27.61 -2.18
CA ASP A 389 -15.70 -26.89 -3.45
C ASP A 389 -15.26 -25.43 -3.23
N GLY A 390 -14.61 -25.15 -2.09
CA GLY A 390 -14.10 -23.82 -1.76
C GLY A 390 -12.73 -23.53 -2.40
N VAL A 391 -12.32 -22.27 -2.32
CA VAL A 391 -11.00 -21.80 -2.77
C VAL A 391 -10.27 -20.97 -1.73
N VAL A 392 -8.94 -21.06 -1.76
CA VAL A 392 -8.04 -20.09 -1.13
C VAL A 392 -7.58 -19.12 -2.20
N ILE A 393 -7.60 -17.83 -1.91
CA ILE A 393 -7.15 -16.75 -2.79
C ILE A 393 -6.14 -15.91 -2.03
N ILE A 394 -4.96 -15.72 -2.60
CA ILE A 394 -3.83 -15.10 -1.91
C ILE A 394 -3.09 -14.15 -2.84
N ASN A 395 -2.84 -12.94 -2.35
CA ASN A 395 -1.93 -11.98 -2.96
C ASN A 395 -0.49 -12.38 -2.64
N VAL A 396 0.33 -12.65 -3.66
CA VAL A 396 1.72 -13.12 -3.50
C VAL A 396 2.67 -12.16 -4.19
N ILE A 397 3.54 -11.55 -3.39
CA ILE A 397 4.70 -10.80 -3.86
C ILE A 397 5.93 -11.67 -3.55
N PRO A 398 6.50 -12.40 -4.51
CA PRO A 398 7.66 -13.23 -4.27
C PRO A 398 8.95 -12.41 -4.21
N SER A 399 9.94 -12.85 -3.42
CA SER A 399 11.24 -12.19 -3.37
C SER A 399 12.11 -12.43 -4.61
N ASN A 400 11.84 -13.52 -5.34
CA ASN A 400 12.42 -13.85 -6.65
C ASN A 400 11.67 -15.04 -7.28
N GLN A 401 11.99 -15.33 -8.54
CA GLN A 401 11.37 -16.42 -9.30
C GLN A 401 11.54 -17.81 -8.65
N THR A 402 12.64 -18.06 -7.93
CA THR A 402 12.87 -19.35 -7.25
C THR A 402 11.94 -19.49 -6.04
N SER A 403 11.80 -18.43 -5.25
CA SER A 403 10.84 -18.37 -4.13
C SER A 403 9.42 -18.60 -4.64
N TYR A 404 9.05 -17.99 -5.77
CA TYR A 404 7.73 -18.16 -6.36
C TYR A 404 7.43 -19.61 -6.78
N LYS A 405 8.40 -20.29 -7.42
CA LYS A 405 8.29 -21.71 -7.81
C LYS A 405 8.11 -22.64 -6.60
N LEU A 406 8.75 -22.32 -5.47
CA LEU A 406 8.58 -23.07 -4.23
C LEU A 406 7.16 -22.92 -3.69
N VAL A 407 6.63 -21.69 -3.66
CA VAL A 407 5.23 -21.44 -3.26
C VAL A 407 4.26 -22.28 -4.11
N ILE A 408 4.40 -22.23 -5.44
CA ILE A 408 3.58 -23.05 -6.35
C ILE A 408 3.65 -24.54 -6.02
N THR A 409 4.85 -25.04 -5.73
CA THR A 409 5.09 -26.45 -5.41
C THR A 409 4.38 -26.86 -4.12
N GLU A 410 4.45 -26.04 -3.08
CA GLU A 410 3.79 -26.33 -1.79
C GLU A 410 2.26 -26.32 -1.91
N PHE A 411 1.69 -25.37 -2.65
CA PHE A 411 0.24 -25.35 -2.90
C PHE A 411 -0.23 -26.60 -3.65
N LYS A 412 0.50 -27.04 -4.68
CA LYS A 412 0.18 -28.25 -5.45
C LYS A 412 0.26 -29.55 -4.65
N GLN A 413 0.94 -29.57 -3.50
CA GLN A 413 0.95 -30.73 -2.61
C GLN A 413 -0.34 -30.88 -1.80
N VAL A 414 -1.10 -29.80 -1.61
CA VAL A 414 -2.25 -29.74 -0.69
C VAL A 414 -3.58 -29.53 -1.41
N PHE A 415 -3.57 -28.75 -2.49
CA PHE A 415 -4.76 -28.38 -3.25
C PHE A 415 -4.86 -29.13 -4.58
N THR A 416 -6.07 -29.26 -5.10
CA THR A 416 -6.33 -30.10 -6.27
C THR A 416 -5.93 -29.40 -7.57
N GLU A 417 -6.31 -28.13 -7.71
CA GLU A 417 -5.94 -27.28 -8.84
C GLU A 417 -5.42 -25.94 -8.30
N LEU A 418 -4.49 -25.34 -9.03
CA LEU A 418 -3.90 -24.05 -8.72
C LEU A 418 -4.00 -23.17 -9.96
N TYR A 419 -4.51 -21.97 -9.77
CA TYR A 419 -4.61 -20.95 -10.80
C TYR A 419 -3.81 -19.72 -10.40
N GLU A 420 -3.49 -18.91 -11.40
CA GLU A 420 -2.72 -17.68 -11.27
C GLU A 420 -3.41 -16.56 -12.06
N ILE A 421 -3.38 -15.35 -11.49
CA ILE A 421 -3.60 -14.10 -12.19
C ILE A 421 -2.34 -13.25 -12.01
N ASP A 422 -1.76 -12.81 -13.13
CA ASP A 422 -0.72 -11.79 -13.16
C ASP A 422 -1.37 -10.41 -13.01
N VAL A 423 -0.96 -9.64 -11.99
CA VAL A 423 -1.54 -8.32 -11.68
C VAL A 423 -0.99 -7.26 -12.65
N GLY A 424 0.08 -7.55 -13.40
CA GLY A 424 0.61 -6.69 -14.45
C GLY A 424 1.64 -5.64 -13.99
N ASN A 425 2.07 -5.69 -12.73
CA ASN A 425 3.11 -4.84 -12.16
C ASN A 425 4.42 -5.61 -11.86
N GLU A 426 4.69 -6.66 -12.65
CA GLU A 426 5.90 -7.50 -12.72
C GLU A 426 6.24 -8.36 -11.48
N ASP A 427 5.80 -7.97 -10.28
CA ASP A 427 6.16 -8.65 -9.02
C ASP A 427 4.95 -9.07 -8.15
N ASN A 428 3.71 -8.92 -8.63
CA ASN A 428 2.53 -9.32 -7.86
C ASN A 428 1.64 -10.33 -8.60
N PHE A 429 1.36 -11.45 -7.94
CA PHE A 429 0.54 -12.54 -8.45
C PHE A 429 -0.59 -12.87 -7.48
N VAL A 430 -1.78 -13.11 -8.02
CA VAL A 430 -2.86 -13.72 -7.23
C VAL A 430 -2.90 -15.21 -7.52
N LEU A 431 -2.66 -16.02 -6.50
CA LEU A 431 -2.84 -17.48 -6.59
C LEU A 431 -4.24 -17.85 -6.10
N ILE A 432 -4.88 -18.79 -6.80
CA ILE A 432 -6.19 -19.34 -6.44
C ILE A 432 -6.06 -20.86 -6.35
N ALA A 433 -6.22 -21.43 -5.16
CA ALA A 433 -6.06 -22.86 -4.93
C ALA A 433 -7.41 -23.50 -4.58
N SER A 434 -7.87 -24.47 -5.38
CA SER A 434 -9.17 -25.12 -5.18
C SER A 434 -9.06 -26.42 -4.38
N ALA A 435 -10.06 -26.66 -3.52
CA ALA A 435 -10.15 -27.92 -2.77
C ALA A 435 -10.48 -29.14 -3.65
N SER A 436 -11.16 -28.93 -4.78
CA SER A 436 -11.62 -29.97 -5.71
C SER A 436 -11.39 -29.56 -7.17
N LYS A 437 -11.49 -30.53 -8.10
CA LYS A 437 -11.44 -30.23 -9.54
C LYS A 437 -12.62 -29.37 -9.94
N VAL A 438 -12.35 -28.26 -10.60
CA VAL A 438 -13.38 -27.32 -11.03
C VAL A 438 -14.03 -27.84 -12.31
N GLY A 439 -15.30 -28.22 -12.21
CA GLY A 439 -16.07 -28.65 -13.37
C GLY A 439 -16.35 -27.49 -14.32
N HIS A 440 -16.06 -27.67 -15.62
CA HIS A 440 -16.57 -26.77 -16.67
C HIS A 440 -18.09 -26.94 -16.78
N VAL A 441 -18.84 -26.15 -16.01
CA VAL A 441 -20.29 -26.07 -16.16
C VAL A 441 -20.62 -24.96 -17.15
N SER A 442 -21.23 -25.34 -18.27
CA SER A 442 -21.85 -24.43 -19.23
C SER A 442 -23.05 -23.75 -18.56
N VAL A 443 -22.88 -22.54 -18.01
CA VAL A 443 -23.99 -21.82 -17.37
C VAL A 443 -24.67 -20.91 -18.39
N HIS A 444 -25.84 -21.32 -18.87
CA HIS A 444 -26.72 -20.54 -19.74
C HIS A 444 -27.56 -19.46 -19.01
N ARG A 445 -27.45 -19.32 -17.68
CA ARG A 445 -28.15 -18.27 -16.91
C ARG A 445 -27.17 -17.31 -16.22
N GLN A 446 -27.19 -16.04 -16.62
CA GLN A 446 -26.46 -14.99 -15.92
C GLN A 446 -27.20 -14.59 -14.63
N SER A 447 -26.73 -15.05 -13.48
CA SER A 447 -27.24 -14.59 -12.18
C SER A 447 -26.79 -13.16 -11.86
N LYS A 448 -27.42 -12.54 -10.84
CA LYS A 448 -27.03 -11.21 -10.34
C LYS A 448 -25.59 -11.21 -9.82
N PHE A 449 -25.20 -12.26 -9.10
CA PHE A 449 -23.84 -12.45 -8.59
C PHE A 449 -22.82 -12.49 -9.75
N LEU A 450 -23.06 -13.32 -10.77
CA LEU A 450 -22.16 -13.44 -11.92
C LEU A 450 -22.02 -12.13 -12.70
N LYS A 451 -23.12 -11.38 -12.88
CA LYS A 451 -23.09 -10.08 -13.54
C LYS A 451 -22.22 -9.08 -12.77
N LYS A 452 -22.37 -9.02 -11.44
CA LYS A 452 -21.58 -8.13 -10.59
C LYS A 452 -20.10 -8.53 -10.55
N LEU A 453 -19.82 -9.83 -10.44
CA LEU A 453 -18.45 -10.35 -10.48
C LEU A 453 -17.77 -9.98 -11.81
N LYS A 454 -18.46 -10.15 -12.94
CA LYS A 454 -17.97 -9.72 -14.26
C LYS A 454 -17.74 -8.22 -14.38
N GLN A 455 -18.66 -7.41 -13.85
CA GLN A 455 -18.56 -5.96 -13.89
C GLN A 455 -17.31 -5.47 -13.15
N VAL A 456 -16.98 -6.06 -12.00
CA VAL A 456 -15.85 -5.60 -11.17
C VAL A 456 -14.54 -6.22 -11.61
N SER A 457 -14.53 -7.49 -11.97
CA SER A 457 -13.29 -8.21 -12.31
C SER A 457 -12.70 -7.81 -13.67
N GLY A 458 -13.51 -7.22 -14.56
CA GLY A 458 -13.04 -6.73 -15.86
C GLY A 458 -12.30 -7.79 -16.67
N SER A 459 -11.14 -7.41 -17.22
CA SER A 459 -10.27 -8.29 -18.00
C SER A 459 -9.60 -9.40 -17.18
N PHE A 460 -9.56 -9.29 -15.84
CA PHE A 460 -8.89 -10.30 -15.01
C PHE A 460 -9.60 -11.66 -15.01
N LEU A 461 -10.87 -11.73 -15.41
CA LEU A 461 -11.56 -13.02 -15.58
C LEU A 461 -10.95 -13.86 -16.70
N ASP A 462 -10.47 -13.19 -17.76
CA ASP A 462 -9.90 -13.86 -18.92
C ASP A 462 -8.41 -14.14 -18.74
N SER A 463 -7.77 -13.56 -17.71
CA SER A 463 -6.35 -13.77 -17.39
C SER A 463 -6.09 -14.91 -16.38
N ILE A 464 -7.13 -15.57 -15.86
CA ILE A 464 -6.98 -16.70 -14.94
C ILE A 464 -6.39 -17.90 -15.69
N ARG A 465 -5.20 -18.33 -15.28
CA ARG A 465 -4.49 -19.47 -15.87
C ARG A 465 -4.38 -20.61 -14.88
N LEU A 466 -4.72 -21.83 -15.29
CA LEU A 466 -4.39 -23.04 -14.53
C LEU A 466 -2.88 -23.31 -14.69
N ILE A 467 -2.17 -23.52 -13.59
CA ILE A 467 -0.69 -23.61 -13.57
C ILE A 467 -0.15 -24.90 -12.99
#